data_AF-A0A520P1X7-F1
#
_entry.id   AF-A0A520P1X7-F1
#
_cell.length_a   1.000
_cell.length_b   1.000
_cell.length_c   1.000
_cell.angle_alpha   90.00
_cell.angle_beta   90.00
_cell.angle_gamma   90.00
#
_symmetry.space_group_name_H-M   'P 1'
#
loop_
_entity.id
_entity.type
_entity.pdbx_description
1 polymer ?
#
loop_
_entity_poly.entity_id
_entity_poly.type
_entity_poly.pdbx_seq_one_letter_code
_entity_poly.pdbx_strand_id
1 'polypeptide(L)'
;MRVVGFILTVIISAALGAVAAYYYHDRIKALIDPAPLPLIAIIDLDNSCQVPDNAFVVHDLGTMRHVPFVNGKARVRTYHGSSLQVQLSQKYPDVTFDGPKQIAQERMTMSIDCAQSDRMEETFKALREELGQ
;
A
#
# COMPACT_ATOMS: atom_id res chain seq x y z
N MET A 1 55.59 5.24 -18.10
CA MET A 1 55.04 4.05 -17.41
C MET A 1 54.19 4.39 -16.17
N ARG A 2 54.66 5.22 -15.22
CA ARG A 2 53.88 5.54 -14.00
C ARG A 2 52.56 6.29 -14.27
N VAL A 3 52.56 7.23 -15.22
CA VAL A 3 51.37 8.02 -15.59
C VAL A 3 50.30 7.19 -16.29
N VAL A 4 50.70 6.31 -17.22
CA VAL A 4 49.77 5.41 -17.94
C VAL A 4 49.13 4.40 -16.97
N GLY A 5 49.91 3.86 -16.03
CA GLY A 5 49.37 2.99 -14.98
C GLY A 5 48.34 3.70 -14.11
N PHE A 6 48.59 4.96 -13.74
CA PHE A 6 47.67 5.77 -12.94
C PHE A 6 46.35 6.05 -13.69
N ILE A 7 46.42 6.37 -14.98
CA ILE A 7 45.24 6.60 -15.82
C ILE A 7 44.39 5.34 -15.92
N LEU A 8 45.00 4.18 -16.17
CA LEU A 8 44.28 2.90 -16.24
C LEU A 8 43.60 2.55 -14.91
N THR A 9 44.27 2.76 -13.77
CA THR A 9 43.65 2.50 -12.46
C THR A 9 42.44 3.40 -12.20
N VAL A 10 42.50 4.68 -12.58
CA VAL A 10 41.38 5.61 -12.40
C VAL A 10 40.19 5.17 -13.26
N ILE A 11 40.42 4.81 -14.53
CA ILE A 11 39.36 4.35 -15.43
C ILE A 11 38.70 3.08 -14.88
N ILE A 12 39.50 2.11 -14.43
CA ILE A 12 38.99 0.85 -13.86
C ILE A 12 38.17 1.11 -12.60
N SER A 13 38.64 1.97 -11.70
CA SER A 13 37.89 2.33 -10.49
C SER A 13 36.57 3.05 -10.79
N ALA A 14 36.55 3.95 -11.78
CA ALA A 14 35.35 4.67 -12.17
C ALA A 14 34.32 3.73 -12.81
N ALA A 15 34.77 2.80 -13.67
CA ALA A 15 33.91 1.79 -14.27
C ALA A 15 33.31 0.85 -13.21
N LEU A 16 34.12 0.37 -12.25
CA LEU A 16 33.64 -0.43 -11.12
C LEU A 16 32.63 0.33 -10.25
N GLY A 17 32.89 1.61 -9.96
CA GLY A 17 31.98 2.46 -9.21
C GLY A 17 30.63 2.65 -9.92
N ALA A 18 30.63 2.87 -11.24
CA ALA A 18 29.40 3.01 -12.03
C ALA A 18 28.59 1.71 -12.06
N VAL A 19 29.24 0.56 -12.24
CA VAL A 19 28.58 -0.76 -12.22
C VAL A 19 27.98 -1.05 -10.84
N ALA A 20 28.72 -0.76 -9.77
CA ALA A 20 28.21 -0.90 -8.41
C ALA A 20 27.02 0.04 -8.17
N ALA A 21 27.09 1.30 -8.60
CA ALA A 21 26.00 2.25 -8.46
C ALA A 21 24.72 1.80 -9.20
N TYR A 22 24.87 1.19 -10.39
CA TYR A 22 23.73 0.62 -11.13
C TYR A 22 23.09 -0.55 -10.37
N TYR A 23 23.89 -1.50 -9.90
CA TYR A 23 23.38 -2.68 -9.21
C TYR A 23 22.77 -2.35 -7.84
N TYR A 24 23.35 -1.39 -7.10
CA TYR A 24 22.94 -1.02 -5.75
C TYR A 24 22.10 0.26 -5.69
N HIS A 25 21.54 0.71 -6.82
CA HIS A 25 20.86 2.00 -6.91
C HIS A 25 19.74 2.17 -5.87
N ASP A 26 18.94 1.13 -5.59
CA ASP A 26 17.87 1.19 -4.57
C ASP A 26 18.40 1.42 -3.15
N ARG A 27 19.55 0.81 -2.81
CA ARG A 27 20.18 1.02 -1.50
C ARG A 27 20.82 2.39 -1.37
N ILE A 28 21.38 2.90 -2.46
CA ILE A 28 21.98 4.25 -2.50
C ILE A 28 20.89 5.30 -2.36
N LYS A 29 19.74 5.13 -3.04
CA LYS A 29 18.57 6.00 -2.87
C LYS A 29 18.12 6.06 -1.41
N ALA A 30 18.05 4.92 -0.73
CA ALA A 30 17.68 4.86 0.69
C ALA A 30 18.64 5.60 1.65
N LEU A 31 19.87 5.94 1.24
CA LEU A 31 20.82 6.75 2.02
C LEU A 31 20.62 8.26 1.82
N ILE A 32 20.01 8.66 0.70
CA ILE A 32 19.84 10.06 0.29
C ILE A 32 18.41 10.52 0.58
N ASP A 33 17.44 9.62 0.44
CA ASP A 33 16.03 9.96 0.63
C ASP A 33 15.75 10.29 2.10
N PRO A 34 15.01 11.39 2.36
CA PRO A 34 14.62 11.74 3.72
C PRO A 34 13.75 10.64 4.33
N ALA A 35 13.92 10.41 5.64
CA ALA A 35 13.07 9.46 6.36
C ALA A 35 11.58 9.82 6.15
N PRO A 36 10.72 8.84 5.86
CA PRO A 36 9.32 9.10 5.59
C PRO A 36 8.64 9.73 6.82
N LEU A 37 7.91 10.83 6.61
CA LEU A 37 7.24 11.53 7.71
C LEU A 37 6.09 10.68 8.26
N PRO A 38 6.06 10.39 9.57
CA PRO A 38 5.01 9.58 10.18
C PRO A 38 3.67 10.32 10.17
N LEU A 39 2.60 9.57 9.93
CA LEU A 39 1.22 10.05 9.80
C LEU A 39 0.26 9.10 10.53
N ILE A 40 -0.78 9.66 11.14
CA ILE A 40 -1.92 8.87 11.63
C ILE A 40 -3.13 9.23 10.77
N ALA A 41 -3.56 8.30 9.93
CA ALA A 41 -4.75 8.45 9.11
C ALA A 41 -5.98 7.96 9.89
N ILE A 42 -6.99 8.82 10.03
CA ILE A 42 -8.32 8.48 10.52
C ILE A 42 -9.23 8.34 9.30
N ILE A 43 -9.70 7.12 9.07
CA ILE A 43 -10.41 6.76 7.85
C ILE A 43 -11.85 6.43 8.22
N ASP A 44 -12.77 7.18 7.63
CA ASP A 44 -14.20 6.92 7.67
C ASP A 44 -14.57 6.00 6.50
N LEU A 45 -15.29 4.91 6.79
CA LEU A 45 -15.80 4.00 5.77
C LEU A 45 -17.20 4.46 5.35
N ASP A 46 -17.36 4.67 4.05
CA ASP A 46 -18.66 4.89 3.42
C ASP A 46 -19.05 3.63 2.65
N ASN A 47 -19.95 2.85 3.24
CA ASN A 47 -20.24 1.48 2.83
C ASN A 47 -21.68 1.38 2.28
N SER A 48 -21.83 1.21 0.96
CA SER A 48 -23.14 1.05 0.31
C SER A 48 -23.58 -0.43 0.15
N CYS A 49 -22.83 -1.36 0.74
CA CYS A 49 -22.85 -2.78 0.35
C CYS A 49 -23.72 -3.67 1.22
N GLN A 50 -24.31 -3.14 2.29
CA GLN A 50 -25.06 -3.90 3.31
C GLN A 50 -24.21 -5.02 3.95
N VAL A 51 -22.89 -4.86 3.97
CA VAL A 51 -21.95 -5.76 4.64
C VAL A 51 -21.49 -5.11 5.93
N PRO A 52 -21.30 -5.85 7.03
CA PRO A 52 -20.75 -5.28 8.26
C PRO A 52 -19.37 -4.63 8.04
N ASP A 53 -19.15 -3.43 8.59
CA ASP A 53 -17.88 -2.70 8.43
C ASP A 53 -16.66 -3.52 8.88
N ASN A 54 -16.82 -4.37 9.88
CA ASN A 54 -15.76 -5.23 10.41
C ASN A 54 -15.32 -6.35 9.45
N ALA A 55 -16.04 -6.54 8.33
CA ALA A 55 -15.62 -7.40 7.24
C ALA A 55 -14.56 -6.73 6.36
N PHE A 56 -14.39 -5.41 6.48
CA PHE A 56 -13.39 -4.66 5.75
C PHE A 56 -12.17 -4.33 6.61
N VAL A 57 -11.04 -4.18 5.94
CA VAL A 57 -9.78 -3.73 6.51
C VAL A 57 -9.17 -2.67 5.60
N VAL A 58 -8.41 -1.75 6.17
CA VAL A 58 -7.49 -0.90 5.42
C VAL A 58 -6.16 -1.62 5.30
N HIS A 59 -5.74 -1.86 4.08
CA HIS A 59 -4.40 -2.32 3.75
C HIS A 59 -3.51 -1.10 3.43
N ASP A 60 -2.48 -0.90 4.24
CA ASP A 60 -1.43 0.08 4.00
C ASP A 60 -0.33 -0.55 3.15
N LEU A 61 -0.27 -0.18 1.87
CA LEU A 61 0.69 -0.75 0.90
C LEU A 61 2.13 -0.30 1.16
N GLY A 62 2.34 0.78 1.92
CA GLY A 62 3.68 1.22 2.31
C GLY A 62 4.26 0.42 3.48
N THR A 63 3.40 -0.06 4.39
CA THR A 63 3.84 -0.84 5.58
C THR A 63 3.41 -2.31 5.56
N MET A 64 2.64 -2.72 4.55
CA MET A 64 2.01 -4.04 4.40
C MET A 64 1.09 -4.44 5.56
N ARG A 65 0.58 -3.46 6.31
CA ARG A 65 -0.27 -3.70 7.49
C ARG A 65 -1.75 -3.66 7.12
N HIS A 66 -2.52 -4.50 7.79
CA HIS A 66 -3.98 -4.53 7.68
C HIS A 66 -4.57 -4.02 8.99
N VAL A 67 -5.49 -3.07 8.90
CA VAL A 67 -6.15 -2.46 10.06
C VAL A 67 -7.66 -2.59 9.89
N PRO A 68 -8.38 -3.26 10.80
CA PRO A 68 -9.82 -3.43 10.66
C PRO A 68 -10.58 -2.12 10.88
N PHE A 69 -11.73 -2.00 10.21
CA PHE A 69 -12.71 -1.00 10.57
C PHE A 69 -13.49 -1.44 11.82
N VAL A 70 -13.69 -0.50 12.73
CA VAL A 70 -14.51 -0.66 13.93
C VAL A 70 -15.50 0.49 13.98
N ASN A 71 -16.79 0.19 13.89
CA ASN A 71 -17.88 1.18 13.83
C ASN A 71 -17.64 2.24 12.72
N GLY A 72 -17.37 1.78 11.49
CA GLY A 72 -17.12 2.64 10.33
C GLY A 72 -15.80 3.40 10.36
N LYS A 73 -14.89 3.15 11.32
CA LYS A 73 -13.63 3.91 11.45
C LYS A 73 -12.40 3.01 11.54
N ALA A 74 -11.33 3.40 10.88
CA ALA A 74 -10.00 2.80 11.03
C ALA A 74 -8.97 3.87 11.38
N ARG A 75 -8.06 3.56 12.32
CA ARG A 75 -6.94 4.42 12.70
C ARG A 75 -5.63 3.77 12.29
N VAL A 76 -5.02 4.27 11.22
CA VAL A 76 -3.84 3.67 10.60
C VAL A 76 -2.61 4.50 10.91
N ARG A 77 -1.58 3.87 11.50
CA ARG A 77 -0.25 4.48 11.65
C ARG A 77 0.55 4.18 10.39
N THR A 78 0.82 5.19 9.60
CA THR A 78 1.47 5.10 8.29
C THR A 78 2.43 6.28 8.07
N TYR A 79 2.76 6.58 6.83
CA TYR A 79 3.63 7.69 6.43
C TYR A 79 2.95 8.55 5.37
N HIS A 80 3.36 9.81 5.27
CA HIS A 80 2.98 10.68 4.16
C HIS A 80 3.35 10.04 2.83
N GLY A 81 2.43 10.08 1.86
CA GLY A 81 2.61 9.45 0.55
C GLY A 81 2.33 7.95 0.50
N SER A 82 2.07 7.29 1.64
CA SER A 82 1.67 5.89 1.62
C SER A 82 0.33 5.72 0.91
N SER A 83 0.21 4.63 0.15
CA SER A 83 -1.04 4.27 -0.52
C SER A 83 -1.84 3.32 0.36
N LEU A 84 -3.07 3.71 0.67
CA LEU A 84 -4.03 2.93 1.44
C LEU A 84 -5.09 2.36 0.49
N GLN A 85 -5.59 1.19 0.81
CA GLN A 85 -6.63 0.50 0.04
C GLN A 85 -7.60 -0.21 0.98
N VAL A 86 -8.89 -0.16 0.69
CA VAL A 86 -9.86 -0.99 1.42
C VAL A 86 -9.89 -2.37 0.81
N GLN A 87 -9.84 -3.40 1.65
CA GLN A 87 -9.90 -4.80 1.27
C GLN A 87 -10.84 -5.57 2.19
N LEU A 88 -11.22 -6.79 1.80
CA LEU A 88 -11.89 -7.72 2.71
C LEU A 88 -10.91 -8.28 3.74
N SER A 89 -11.43 -8.52 4.93
CA SER A 89 -10.71 -9.22 5.99
C SER A 89 -10.39 -10.65 5.56
N GLN A 90 -9.21 -11.15 5.94
CA GLN A 90 -8.81 -12.54 5.73
C GLN A 90 -9.74 -13.59 6.38
N LYS A 91 -10.73 -13.14 7.16
CA LYS A 91 -11.84 -13.99 7.63
C LYS A 91 -12.69 -14.56 6.49
N TYR A 92 -12.67 -13.93 5.31
CA TYR A 92 -13.43 -14.33 4.12
C TYR A 92 -12.45 -14.65 2.97
N PRO A 93 -11.66 -15.74 3.04
CA PRO A 93 -10.60 -16.03 2.07
C PRO A 93 -11.13 -16.40 0.69
N ASP A 94 -12.38 -16.85 0.61
CA ASP A 94 -13.02 -17.29 -0.64
C ASP A 94 -13.47 -16.10 -1.51
N VAL A 95 -13.42 -14.88 -0.96
CA VAL A 95 -13.91 -13.67 -1.59
C VAL A 95 -12.85 -12.57 -1.52
N THR A 96 -12.46 -12.04 -2.68
CA THR A 96 -11.47 -10.95 -2.77
C THR A 96 -12.13 -9.67 -3.24
N PHE A 97 -11.86 -8.58 -2.53
CA PHE A 97 -12.23 -7.23 -2.94
C PHE A 97 -11.05 -6.29 -2.71
N ASP A 98 -10.75 -5.51 -3.74
CA ASP A 98 -9.70 -4.49 -3.74
C ASP A 98 -10.33 -3.16 -4.16
N GLY A 99 -10.52 -2.26 -3.19
CA GLY A 99 -11.03 -0.92 -3.45
C GLY A 99 -10.02 -0.02 -4.19
N PRO A 100 -10.39 1.23 -4.52
CA PRO A 100 -9.46 2.17 -5.11
C PRO A 100 -8.32 2.52 -4.14
N LYS A 101 -7.11 2.63 -4.70
CA LYS A 101 -5.93 3.11 -3.96
C LYS A 101 -6.04 4.61 -3.73
N GLN A 102 -5.82 5.05 -2.51
CA GLN A 102 -5.83 6.47 -2.14
C GLN A 102 -4.60 6.81 -1.31
N ILE A 103 -4.07 8.03 -1.49
CA ILE A 103 -2.93 8.49 -0.71
C ILE A 103 -3.38 8.83 0.71
N ALA A 104 -2.60 8.39 1.70
CA ALA A 104 -2.87 8.61 3.11
C ALA A 104 -2.95 10.10 3.44
N GLN A 105 -4.03 10.48 4.14
CA GLN A 105 -4.26 11.81 4.70
C GLN A 105 -4.68 11.67 6.17
N GLU A 106 -4.50 12.72 6.97
CA GLU A 106 -4.84 12.70 8.41
C GLU A 106 -6.30 12.32 8.66
N ARG A 107 -7.20 12.80 7.81
CA ARG A 107 -8.62 12.47 7.81
C ARG A 107 -9.09 12.27 6.39
N MET A 108 -9.71 11.13 6.12
CA MET A 108 -10.21 10.79 4.79
C MET A 108 -11.40 9.86 4.87
N THR A 109 -12.19 9.82 3.81
CA THR A 109 -13.28 8.86 3.64
C THR A 109 -12.94 7.92 2.51
N MET A 110 -13.12 6.62 2.74
CA MET A 110 -13.00 5.61 1.70
C MET A 110 -14.38 5.03 1.43
N SER A 111 -14.89 5.24 0.22
CA SER A 111 -16.18 4.71 -0.20
C SER A 111 -16.01 3.36 -0.89
N ILE A 112 -16.88 2.42 -0.54
CA ILE A 112 -17.09 1.18 -1.27
C ILE A 112 -18.46 1.28 -1.92
N ASP A 113 -18.47 1.31 -3.25
CA ASP A 113 -19.69 1.25 -4.03
C ASP A 113 -19.85 -0.15 -4.61
N CYS A 114 -20.83 -0.91 -4.13
CA CYS A 114 -21.03 -2.29 -4.56
C CYS A 114 -21.82 -2.45 -5.87
N ALA A 115 -22.42 -1.37 -6.38
CA ALA A 115 -23.17 -1.39 -7.64
C ALA A 115 -22.30 -1.02 -8.86
N GLN A 116 -20.99 -0.84 -8.69
CA GLN A 116 -20.13 -0.33 -9.75
C GLN A 116 -19.82 -1.35 -10.85
N SER A 117 -20.04 -2.65 -10.63
CA SER A 117 -19.94 -3.69 -11.66
C SER A 117 -20.68 -4.98 -11.28
N ASP A 118 -21.22 -5.70 -12.28
CA ASP A 118 -21.94 -6.97 -12.09
C ASP A 118 -21.13 -8.01 -11.30
N ARG A 119 -19.82 -8.08 -11.55
CA ARG A 119 -18.90 -8.98 -10.84
C ARG A 119 -18.80 -8.64 -9.35
N MET A 120 -18.86 -7.37 -9.02
CA MET A 120 -18.80 -6.92 -7.63
C MET A 120 -20.13 -7.20 -6.93
N GLU A 121 -21.25 -6.98 -7.59
CA GLU A 121 -22.57 -7.36 -7.07
C GLU A 121 -22.65 -8.86 -6.73
N GLU A 122 -22.16 -9.74 -7.60
CA GLU A 122 -22.11 -11.18 -7.35
C GLU A 122 -21.22 -11.54 -6.15
N THR A 123 -20.06 -10.90 -6.04
CA THR A 123 -19.11 -11.06 -4.93
C THR A 123 -19.76 -10.69 -3.59
N PHE A 124 -20.46 -9.56 -3.54
CA PHE A 124 -21.13 -9.10 -2.34
C PHE A 124 -22.40 -9.88 -2.03
N LYS A 125 -23.08 -10.42 -3.04
CA LYS A 125 -24.19 -11.35 -2.86
C LYS A 125 -23.73 -12.64 -2.18
N ALA A 126 -22.64 -13.25 -2.64
CA ALA A 126 -22.08 -14.45 -2.01
C ALA A 126 -21.70 -14.19 -0.55
N LEU A 127 -21.11 -13.03 -0.24
CA LEU A 127 -20.75 -12.67 1.13
C LEU A 127 -21.97 -12.53 2.06
N ARG A 128 -23.09 -11.97 1.59
CA ARG A 128 -24.33 -11.89 2.38
C ARG A 128 -24.93 -13.26 2.68
N GLU A 129 -24.91 -14.15 1.69
CA GLU A 129 -25.37 -15.54 1.83
C GLU A 129 -24.56 -16.30 2.90
N GLU A 130 -23.24 -16.12 2.96
CA GLU A 130 -22.39 -16.69 4.03
C GLU A 130 -22.67 -16.09 5.42
N LEU A 131 -23.04 -14.80 5.47
CA LEU A 131 -23.35 -14.10 6.71
C LEU A 131 -24.77 -14.36 7.22
N GLY A 132 -25.60 -15.09 6.47
CA GLY A 132 -26.99 -15.40 6.83
C GLY A 132 -27.91 -14.18 6.83
N GLN A 133 -27.63 -13.20 5.95
CA GLN A 133 -28.41 -11.96 5.79
C GLN A 133 -29.11 -11.89 4.44
#